data_AF-A0A3A9APY6-F1
#
_entry.id   AF-A0A3A9APY6-F1
#
_cell.length_a   1.000
_cell.length_b   1.000
_cell.length_c   1.000
_cell.angle_alpha   90.00
_cell.angle_beta   90.00
_cell.angle_gamma   90.00
#
_symmetry.space_group_name_H-M   'P 1'
#
loop_
_entity.id
_entity.type
_entity.pdbx_description
1 polymer ?
#
loop_
_entity_poly.entity_id
_entity_poly.type
_entity_poly.pdbx_seq_one_letter_code
_entity_poly.pdbx_strand_id
1 'polypeptide(L)' 'MEKVGHIGTSLPGNDEQISAEAGDIILYQGNSLVIYYDTNSWNLTRIGKIEDVTGEELLKAFGDGDVTVTFSLE' A
#
# COMPACT_ATOMS: atom_id res chain seq x y z
N MET A 1 6.51 -5.82 6.13
CA MET A 1 7.02 -4.43 6.06
C MET A 1 6.35 -3.66 4.92
N GLU A 2 6.28 -2.33 5.04
CA GLU A 2 5.40 -1.47 4.21
C GLU A 2 5.94 -0.03 4.06
N LYS A 3 5.45 0.71 3.05
CA LYS A 3 5.57 2.17 2.96
C LYS A 3 4.20 2.78 3.20
N VAL A 4 4.13 3.82 4.02
CA VAL A 4 2.88 4.50 4.41
C VAL A 4 2.98 5.97 4.05
N GLY A 5 1.92 6.54 3.47
CA GLY A 5 1.82 7.97 3.18
C GLY A 5 0.42 8.51 3.43
N HIS A 6 0.34 9.66 4.12
CA HIS A 6 -0.92 10.38 4.30
C HIS A 6 -1.41 10.96 2.98
N ILE A 7 -2.71 10.81 2.69
CA ILE A 7 -3.34 11.34 1.46
C ILE A 7 -3.93 12.74 1.64
N GLY A 8 -3.79 13.34 2.84
CA GLY A 8 -4.26 14.71 3.13
C GLY A 8 -5.78 14.87 3.22
N THR A 9 -6.53 13.78 3.14
CA THR A 9 -8.00 13.75 3.21
C THR A 9 -8.48 12.48 3.91
N SER A 10 -9.80 12.38 4.12
CA SER A 10 -10.46 11.17 4.62
C SER A 10 -11.32 10.54 3.53
N LEU A 11 -11.20 9.23 3.38
CA LEU A 11 -11.99 8.39 2.48
C LEU A 11 -12.74 7.32 3.30
N PRO A 12 -13.92 6.89 2.84
CA PRO A 12 -14.59 5.75 3.45
C PRO A 12 -13.76 4.47 3.26
N GLY A 13 -13.71 3.63 4.29
CA GLY A 13 -13.12 2.31 4.23
C GLY A 13 -14.19 1.21 4.05
N ASN A 14 -13.76 0.07 3.54
CA ASN A 14 -14.50 -1.19 3.55
C ASN A 14 -13.53 -2.27 4.09
N ASP A 15 -13.25 -2.21 5.39
CA ASP A 15 -12.25 -3.07 6.01
C ASP A 15 -12.73 -4.52 6.05
N GLU A 16 -11.91 -5.41 5.53
CA GLU A 16 -12.13 -6.85 5.52
C GLU A 16 -10.87 -7.56 6.02
N GLN A 17 -11.02 -8.78 6.52
CA GLN A 17 -9.87 -9.58 6.92
C GLN A 17 -9.06 -9.93 5.65
N ILE A 18 -7.90 -9.30 5.50
CA ILE A 18 -7.04 -9.42 4.33
C ILE A 18 -5.66 -9.91 4.78
N SER A 19 -5.15 -10.93 4.08
CA SER A 19 -3.73 -11.23 4.04
C SER A 19 -3.11 -10.43 2.90
N ALA A 20 -2.46 -9.33 3.25
CA ALA A 20 -1.73 -8.49 2.32
C ALA A 20 -0.45 -9.19 1.86
N GLU A 21 -0.09 -8.98 0.60
CA GLU A 21 1.11 -9.48 -0.03
C GLU A 21 1.86 -8.36 -0.78
N ALA A 22 3.04 -8.68 -1.30
CA ALA A 22 3.81 -7.71 -2.07
C ALA A 22 2.99 -7.15 -3.25
N GLY A 23 3.02 -5.84 -3.39
CA GLY A 23 2.27 -5.08 -4.40
C GLY A 23 0.89 -4.62 -3.93
N ASP A 24 0.33 -5.14 -2.83
CA ASP A 24 -0.97 -4.68 -2.34
C ASP A 24 -0.94 -3.19 -1.95
N ILE A 25 -1.96 -2.46 -2.44
CA ILE A 25 -2.23 -1.06 -2.10
C ILE A 25 -3.46 -1.03 -1.20
N ILE A 26 -3.27 -0.56 0.03
CA ILE A 26 -4.29 -0.56 1.08
C ILE A 26 -4.62 0.87 1.49
N LEU A 27 -5.91 1.18 1.66
CA LEU A 27 -6.36 2.33 2.43
C LEU A 27 -6.35 1.96 3.90
N TYR A 28 -5.52 2.64 4.67
CA TYR A 28 -5.36 2.43 6.10
C TYR A 28 -5.97 3.58 6.89
N GLN A 29 -6.85 3.24 7.84
CA GLN A 29 -7.58 4.18 8.72
C GLN A 29 -8.34 5.29 7.95
N GLY A 30 -8.63 5.08 6.67
CA GLY A 30 -9.31 6.06 5.82
C GLY A 30 -8.50 7.31 5.47
N ASN A 31 -7.23 7.43 5.87
CA ASN A 31 -6.45 8.67 5.66
C ASN A 31 -5.00 8.47 5.18
N SER A 32 -4.60 7.22 4.96
CA SER A 32 -3.27 6.85 4.53
C SER A 32 -3.34 5.76 3.47
N LEU A 33 -2.43 5.80 2.49
CA LEU A 33 -2.19 4.69 1.59
C LEU A 33 -0.96 3.93 2.05
N VAL A 34 -1.04 2.60 1.98
CA VAL A 34 0.03 1.67 2.31
C VAL A 34 0.37 0.86 1.08
N ILE A 35 1.66 0.73 0.77
CA ILE A 35 2.17 -0.20 -0.24
C ILE A 35 2.95 -1.28 0.48
N TYR A 36 2.47 -2.51 0.40
CA TYR A 36 3.13 -3.68 0.96
C TYR A 36 4.22 -4.21 0.02
N TYR A 37 5.37 -4.55 0.56
CA TYR A 37 6.45 -5.27 -0.12
C TYR A 37 6.83 -6.57 0.60
N ASP A 38 5.94 -7.00 1.50
CA ASP A 38 6.03 -8.17 2.36
C ASP A 38 4.60 -8.43 2.90
N THR A 39 4.41 -9.47 3.71
CA THR A 39 3.09 -9.91 4.15
C THR A 39 2.59 -9.20 5.42
N ASN A 40 1.27 -9.07 5.54
CA ASN A 40 0.59 -8.68 6.78
C ASN A 40 -0.83 -9.25 6.80
N SER A 41 -1.44 -9.42 7.97
CA SER A 41 -2.83 -9.90 8.08
C SER A 41 -3.61 -9.06 9.08
N TRP A 42 -4.59 -8.30 8.59
CA TRP A 42 -5.42 -7.41 9.42
C TRP A 42 -6.77 -7.11 8.75
N ASN A 43 -7.62 -6.35 9.43
CA ASN A 43 -8.82 -5.75 8.84
C ASN A 43 -8.43 -4.49 8.06
N LEU A 44 -8.47 -4.57 6.73
CA LEU A 44 -7.92 -3.58 5.81
C LEU A 44 -8.86 -3.33 4.63
N THR A 45 -8.78 -2.15 4.02
CA THR A 45 -9.48 -1.84 2.77
C THR A 45 -8.51 -1.94 1.59
N ARG A 46 -8.64 -2.96 0.73
CA ARG A 46 -7.82 -3.07 -0.50
C ARG A 46 -8.30 -2.10 -1.57
N ILE A 47 -7.38 -1.33 -2.12
CA ILE A 47 -7.63 -0.33 -3.17
C ILE A 47 -7.12 -0.81 -4.53
N GLY A 48 -6.06 -1.60 -4.54
CA GLY A 48 -5.51 -2.16 -5.77
C GLY A 48 -4.28 -2.99 -5.50
N LYS A 49 -3.60 -3.40 -6.57
CA LYS A 49 -2.36 -4.16 -6.53
C LYS A 49 -1.45 -3.70 -7.67
N ILE A 50 -0.17 -3.56 -7.37
CA ILE A 50 0.87 -3.44 -8.38
C ILE A 50 1.13 -4.85 -8.90
N GLU A 51 0.80 -5.10 -10.16
CA GLU A 51 0.98 -6.41 -10.79
C GLU A 51 2.43 -6.62 -11.23
N ASP A 52 2.80 -7.89 -11.42
CA ASP A 52 4.10 -8.32 -11.96
C ASP A 52 5.34 -7.77 -11.22
N VAL A 53 5.24 -7.63 -9.90
CA VAL A 53 6.35 -7.22 -9.03
C VAL A 53 6.57 -8.19 -7.87
N THR A 54 7.82 -8.31 -7.46
CA THR A 54 8.23 -8.98 -6.21
C THR A 54 8.46 -7.96 -5.09
N GLY A 55 8.45 -8.44 -3.84
CA GLY A 55 8.82 -7.61 -2.68
C GLY A 55 10.26 -7.07 -2.78
N GLU A 56 11.19 -7.84 -3.33
CA GLU A 56 12.58 -7.42 -3.53
C GLU A 56 12.71 -6.29 -4.58
N GLU A 57 11.96 -6.37 -5.67
CA GLU A 57 11.92 -5.32 -6.69
C GLU A 57 11.34 -4.02 -6.15
N LEU A 58 10.26 -4.11 -5.36
CA LEU A 58 9.68 -2.96 -4.67
C LEU A 58 10.66 -2.35 -3.67
N LEU A 59 11.31 -3.18 -2.84
CA LEU A 59 12.30 -2.71 -1.87
C LEU A 59 13.46 -2.00 -2.56
N LYS A 60 13.96 -2.56 -3.68
CA LYS A 60 15.02 -1.95 -4.49
C LYS A 60 14.58 -0.61 -5.09
N ALA A 61 13.33 -0.51 -5.53
CA ALA A 61 12.77 0.74 -6.07
C ALA A 61 12.59 1.81 -4.99
N PHE A 62 12.17 1.40 -3.78
CA PHE A 62 11.97 2.33 -2.66
C PHE A 62 13.28 2.82 -2.05
N GLY A 63 14.33 2.00 -2.06
CA GLY A 63 15.57 2.27 -1.35
C GLY A 63 15.36 2.40 0.17
N ASP A 64 16.36 2.97 0.84
CA ASP A 64 16.44 2.96 2.31
C ASP A 64 15.69 4.12 2.99
N GLY A 65 15.21 5.09 2.21
CA GLY A 65 14.67 6.37 2.72
C GLY A 65 13.18 6.58 2.46
N ASP A 66 12.75 7.82 2.64
CA ASP A 66 11.42 8.26 2.25
C ASP A 66 11.29 8.31 0.73
N VAL A 67 10.09 8.03 0.25
CA VAL A 67 9.76 8.07 -1.18
C VAL A 67 8.57 8.98 -1.41
N THR A 68 8.50 9.58 -2.59
CA THR A 68 7.28 10.25 -3.06
C THR A 68 6.61 9.35 -4.09
N VAL A 69 5.36 9.00 -3.86
CA VAL A 69 4.54 8.18 -4.76
C VAL A 69 3.44 9.05 -5.35
N THR A 70 3.22 8.93 -6.66
CA THR A 70 2.12 9.59 -7.36
C THR A 70 1.19 8.54 -7.94
N PHE A 71 -0.12 8.68 -7.68
CA PHE A 71 -1.17 7.88 -8.30
C PHE A 71 -1.93 8.76 -9.29
N SER A 72 -2.20 8.24 -10.48
CA SER A 72 -2.96 8.94 -11.52
C SER A 72 -3.88 7.97 -12.24
N LEU A 73 -5.02 8.49 -12.70
CA LEU A 73 -5.81 7.83 -13.74
C LEU A 73 -5.23 8.24 -15.10
N GLU A 74 -5.41 7.38 -16.10
CA GLU A 74 -5.16 7.75 -17.50
C GLU A 74 -6.21 8.74 -18.01
#